data_AF-A0A2S0MT50-F1
#
_entry.id   AF-A0A2S0MT50-F1
#
_cell.length_a   1.000
_cell.length_b   1.000
_cell.length_c   1.000
_cell.angle_alpha   90.00
_cell.angle_beta   90.00
_cell.angle_gamma   90.00
#
_symmetry.space_group_name_H-M   'P 1'
#
loop_
_entity.id
_entity.type
_entity.pdbx_description
1 polymer ?
#
loop_
_entity_poly.entity_id
_entity_poly.type
_entity_poly.pdbx_seq_one_letter_code
_entity_poly.pdbx_strand_id
1 'polypeptide(L)'
;MTRPGPHYPDAGARIAFMIGHPVAQTALPAQINAQAAERRAGFVMVPLDLRPPALPGFLDSLRGIANCAGAVLTAPHKQAAAGLVDDRTAAADLAGAVNLVLRHRNGRLSGDNTDGAGFVAALRAARFRIEPARVLLFGCGGAGAAIAAALTQAGTGRIDLVDTDQARADDLAGRLVGCPVRAIPAPASVAAYDLVCNATAIGADGRAMVHPLTGLRTGAMVADVIGHPARTPFLQEAERRGARIQTGPEMARGQMPLILEKFGWLA
;
A
#
# COMPACT_ATOMS: atom_id res chain seq x y z
N MET A 1 35.95 17.03 2.03
CA MET A 1 34.69 17.46 1.39
C MET A 1 33.61 17.50 2.46
N THR A 2 33.11 18.68 2.81
CA THR A 2 32.01 18.84 3.77
C THR A 2 30.73 18.28 3.15
N ARG A 3 29.98 17.44 3.88
CA ARG A 3 28.64 17.04 3.46
C ARG A 3 27.84 18.33 3.20
N PRO A 4 27.15 18.47 2.05
CA PRO A 4 26.27 19.61 1.86
C PRO A 4 25.26 19.66 3.01
N GLY A 5 24.99 20.86 3.51
CA GLY A 5 24.03 21.10 4.58
C GLY A 5 22.61 20.65 4.20
N PRO A 6 21.67 20.64 5.17
CA PRO A 6 20.29 20.25 4.90
C PRO A 6 19.68 21.10 3.77
N HIS A 7 19.10 20.43 2.77
CA HIS A 7 18.36 21.07 1.68
C HIS A 7 16.91 21.27 2.11
N TYR A 8 16.52 22.52 2.36
CA TYR A 8 15.15 22.88 2.70
C TYR A 8 14.38 23.35 1.46
N PRO A 9 13.08 23.05 1.35
CA PRO A 9 12.24 23.60 0.29
C PRO A 9 12.15 25.13 0.41
N ASP A 10 12.22 25.83 -0.72
CA ASP A 10 12.02 27.28 -0.83
C ASP A 10 10.57 27.62 -1.24
N ALA A 11 10.29 28.90 -1.54
CA ALA A 11 8.97 29.36 -1.97
C ALA A 11 8.50 28.76 -3.31
N GLY A 12 9.41 28.20 -4.11
CA GLY A 12 9.11 27.52 -5.37
C GLY A 12 8.78 26.03 -5.22
N ALA A 13 8.83 25.49 -4.00
CA ALA A 13 8.65 24.07 -3.77
C ALA A 13 7.24 23.58 -4.16
N ARG A 14 7.20 22.45 -4.85
CA ARG A 14 5.98 21.68 -5.11
C ARG A 14 5.64 20.82 -3.90
N ILE A 15 4.38 20.79 -3.50
CA ILE A 15 3.96 20.08 -2.29
C ILE A 15 3.07 18.88 -2.62
N ALA A 16 3.17 17.81 -1.83
CA ALA A 16 2.15 16.78 -1.74
C ALA A 16 1.92 16.42 -0.28
N PHE A 17 0.74 15.91 0.04
CA PHE A 17 0.42 15.50 1.41
C PHE A 17 0.53 13.98 1.56
N MET A 18 0.88 13.53 2.75
CA MET A 18 0.67 12.15 3.18
C MET A 18 -0.34 12.16 4.30
N ILE A 19 -1.51 11.57 4.08
CA ILE A 19 -2.68 11.71 4.94
C ILE A 19 -3.02 10.37 5.56
N GLY A 20 -3.16 10.35 6.89
CA GLY A 20 -3.59 9.19 7.66
C GLY A 20 -4.15 9.59 9.01
N HIS A 21 -4.70 8.62 9.73
CA HIS A 21 -5.11 8.82 11.12
C HIS A 21 -4.94 7.52 11.93
N PRO A 22 -3.88 7.41 12.76
CA PRO A 22 -2.78 8.36 12.88
C PRO A 22 -1.82 8.31 11.68
N VAL A 23 -1.24 9.44 11.28
CA VAL A 23 -0.30 9.50 10.13
C VAL A 23 1.07 8.88 10.46
N ALA A 24 1.42 8.79 11.74
CA ALA A 24 2.72 8.30 12.21
C ALA A 24 3.06 6.85 11.81
N GLN A 25 2.07 6.09 11.33
CA GLN A 25 2.24 4.69 10.93
C GLN A 25 2.94 4.51 9.58
N THR A 26 3.20 5.59 8.83
CA THR A 26 3.86 5.53 7.52
C THR A 26 5.27 6.12 7.53
N ALA A 27 6.20 5.41 6.88
CA ALA A 27 7.56 5.89 6.65
C ALA A 27 7.70 6.74 5.37
N LEU A 28 6.65 6.81 4.54
CA LEU A 28 6.71 7.40 3.20
C LEU A 28 7.17 8.87 3.17
N PRO A 29 6.72 9.77 4.08
CA PRO A 29 7.16 11.17 4.08
C PRO A 29 8.67 11.30 4.27
N ALA A 30 9.23 10.55 5.22
CA ALA A 30 10.67 10.55 5.48
C ALA A 30 11.45 10.04 4.27
N GLN A 31 10.97 8.97 3.62
CA GLN A 31 11.62 8.39 2.45
C GLN A 31 11.61 9.34 1.24
N ILE A 32 10.47 9.95 0.92
CA ILE A 32 10.35 10.89 -0.21
C ILE A 32 11.16 12.16 0.04
N ASN A 33 11.12 12.71 1.25
CA ASN A 33 11.87 13.93 1.57
C ASN A 33 13.40 13.69 1.60
N ALA A 34 13.85 12.51 2.02
CA ALA A 34 15.27 12.13 1.92
C ALA A 34 15.72 12.10 0.45
N GLN A 35 14.93 11.49 -0.43
CA GLN A 35 15.22 11.45 -1.86
C GLN A 35 15.18 12.84 -2.52
N ALA A 36 14.27 13.72 -2.07
CA ALA A 36 14.24 15.12 -2.50
C ALA A 36 15.54 15.84 -2.14
N ALA A 37 16.01 15.69 -0.90
CA ALA A 37 17.23 16.33 -0.41
C ALA A 37 18.49 15.80 -1.13
N GLU A 38 18.59 14.49 -1.35
CA GLU A 38 19.69 13.86 -2.09
C GLU A 38 19.79 14.39 -3.53
N ARG A 39 18.65 14.63 -4.17
CA ARG A 39 18.55 15.13 -5.55
C ARG A 39 18.56 16.65 -5.66
N ARG A 40 18.52 17.37 -4.53
CA ARG A 40 18.26 18.83 -4.49
C ARG A 40 17.01 19.20 -5.29
N ALA A 41 15.96 18.39 -5.15
CA ALA A 41 14.71 18.58 -5.87
C ALA A 41 13.80 19.57 -5.13
N GLY A 42 13.11 20.43 -5.89
CA GLY A 42 12.17 21.43 -5.37
C GLY A 42 10.80 20.85 -5.01
N PHE A 43 10.74 19.74 -4.26
CA PHE A 43 9.48 19.20 -3.77
C PHE A 43 9.55 18.72 -2.32
N VAL A 44 8.39 18.70 -1.65
CA VAL A 44 8.25 18.22 -0.27
C VAL A 44 6.95 17.45 -0.08
N MET A 45 7.02 16.34 0.66
CA MET A 45 5.87 15.61 1.17
C MET A 45 5.61 15.97 2.63
N VAL A 46 4.42 16.51 2.91
CA VAL A 46 4.01 16.94 4.24
C VAL A 46 3.11 15.88 4.89
N PRO A 47 3.50 15.27 6.03
CA PRO A 47 2.60 14.39 6.77
C PRO A 47 1.47 15.20 7.41
N LEU A 48 0.23 14.75 7.27
CA LEU A 48 -0.95 15.36 7.85
C LEU A 48 -1.79 14.31 8.57
N ASP A 49 -1.95 14.49 9.87
CA ASP A 49 -2.85 13.66 10.68
C ASP A 49 -4.28 14.22 10.56
N LEU A 50 -5.10 13.58 9.73
CA LEU A 50 -6.41 14.11 9.34
C LEU A 50 -7.53 13.23 9.90
N ARG A 51 -8.39 13.79 10.76
CA ARG A 51 -9.55 13.04 11.26
C ARG A 51 -10.51 12.69 10.10
N PRO A 52 -11.12 11.49 10.06
CA PRO A 52 -11.95 11.04 8.94
C PRO A 52 -13.05 12.03 8.50
N PRO A 53 -13.80 12.71 9.41
CA PRO A 53 -14.82 13.67 8.99
C PRO A 53 -14.29 14.88 8.21
N ALA A 54 -13.00 15.19 8.31
CA ALA A 54 -12.39 16.33 7.63
C ALA A 54 -11.93 16.01 6.20
N LEU A 55 -11.93 14.73 5.80
CA LEU A 55 -11.45 14.30 4.48
C LEU A 55 -12.14 15.01 3.31
N PRO A 56 -13.49 15.15 3.27
CA PRO A 56 -14.16 15.82 2.15
C PRO A 56 -13.74 17.28 2.00
N GLY A 57 -13.74 18.05 3.10
CA GLY A 57 -13.34 19.46 3.07
C GLY A 57 -11.86 19.65 2.73
N PHE A 58 -10.99 18.73 3.17
CA PHE A 58 -9.59 18.75 2.78
C PHE A 58 -9.41 18.52 1.27
N LEU A 59 -10.05 17.48 0.71
CA LEU A 59 -9.93 17.20 -0.73
C LEU A 59 -10.52 18.34 -1.57
N ASP A 60 -11.61 18.96 -1.14
CA ASP A 60 -12.15 20.14 -1.81
C ASP A 60 -11.17 21.31 -1.80
N SER A 61 -10.54 21.59 -0.65
CA SER A 61 -9.51 22.63 -0.53
C SER A 61 -8.30 22.36 -1.43
N LEU A 62 -7.90 21.09 -1.60
CA LEU A 62 -6.78 20.67 -2.44
C LEU A 62 -6.90 21.20 -3.87
N ARG A 63 -8.12 21.33 -4.39
CA ARG A 63 -8.41 21.83 -5.75
C ARG A 63 -7.82 23.22 -6.00
N GLY A 64 -7.85 24.08 -4.99
CA GLY A 64 -7.36 25.47 -5.06
C GLY A 64 -5.85 25.65 -4.86
N ILE A 65 -5.11 24.62 -4.43
CA ILE A 65 -3.70 24.77 -4.05
C ILE A 65 -2.78 24.64 -5.29
N ALA A 66 -2.44 25.79 -5.88
CA ALA A 66 -1.77 25.86 -7.19
C ALA A 66 -0.45 25.06 -7.30
N ASN A 67 0.39 25.07 -6.26
CA ASN A 67 1.68 24.35 -6.23
C ASN A 67 1.58 22.93 -5.64
N CYS A 68 0.38 22.41 -5.41
CA CYS A 68 0.18 21.05 -4.91
C CYS A 68 0.07 20.03 -6.05
N ALA A 69 0.80 18.93 -5.94
CA ALA A 69 0.70 17.78 -6.85
C ALA A 69 -0.44 16.84 -6.47
N GLY A 70 -0.85 16.82 -5.19
CA GLY A 70 -1.93 15.98 -4.68
C GLY A 70 -1.66 15.43 -3.28
N ALA A 71 -2.17 14.23 -3.01
CA ALA A 71 -2.04 13.57 -1.71
C ALA A 71 -1.90 12.06 -1.84
N VAL A 72 -1.05 11.45 -1.02
CA VAL A 72 -1.05 10.01 -0.74
C VAL A 72 -1.90 9.78 0.52
N LEU A 73 -2.76 8.77 0.49
CA LEU A 73 -3.70 8.46 1.54
C LEU A 73 -3.39 7.07 2.12
N THR A 74 -3.41 6.95 3.44
CA THR A 74 -3.40 5.65 4.14
C THR A 74 -4.69 5.48 4.96
N ALA A 75 -4.76 4.41 5.74
CA ALA A 75 -5.87 4.14 6.62
C ALA A 75 -6.18 5.36 7.53
N PRO A 76 -7.47 5.67 7.76
CA PRO A 76 -8.67 4.99 7.25
C PRO A 76 -9.27 5.64 5.97
N HIS A 77 -8.55 6.53 5.27
CA HIS A 77 -9.15 7.40 4.26
C HIS A 77 -9.37 6.79 2.88
N LYS A 78 -8.68 5.69 2.56
CA LYS A 78 -8.56 5.20 1.17
C LYS A 78 -9.90 4.88 0.50
N GLN A 79 -10.82 4.24 1.23
CA GLN A 79 -12.14 3.87 0.69
C GLN A 79 -13.03 5.11 0.50
N ALA A 80 -13.11 5.98 1.52
CA ALA A 80 -13.91 7.20 1.44
C ALA A 80 -13.44 8.13 0.31
N ALA A 81 -12.13 8.22 0.09
CA ALA A 81 -11.56 9.03 -0.98
C ALA A 81 -12.01 8.63 -2.38
N ALA A 82 -12.36 7.34 -2.60
CA ALA A 82 -12.84 6.89 -3.91
C ALA A 82 -14.13 7.62 -4.33
N GLY A 83 -15.00 7.98 -3.38
CA GLY A 83 -16.23 8.74 -3.65
C GLY A 83 -16.06 10.25 -3.69
N LEU A 84 -14.85 10.77 -3.45
CA LEU A 84 -14.58 12.21 -3.30
C LEU A 84 -13.71 12.79 -4.42
N VAL A 85 -13.16 11.94 -5.29
CA VAL A 85 -12.40 12.33 -6.49
C VAL A 85 -13.30 12.38 -7.72
N ASP A 86 -12.88 13.10 -8.76
CA ASP A 86 -13.67 13.28 -9.99
C ASP A 86 -13.59 12.07 -10.93
N ASP A 87 -12.40 11.48 -11.04
CA ASP A 87 -12.15 10.29 -11.86
C ASP A 87 -11.29 9.27 -11.09
N ARG A 88 -11.36 8.00 -11.48
CA ARG A 88 -10.54 6.93 -10.90
C ARG A 88 -9.86 6.11 -11.99
N THR A 89 -8.67 5.61 -11.69
CA THR A 89 -8.01 4.62 -12.55
C THR A 89 -8.68 3.25 -12.40
N ALA A 90 -8.46 2.36 -13.37
CA ALA A 90 -8.88 0.97 -13.26
C ALA A 90 -8.32 0.27 -12.00
N ALA A 91 -7.11 0.63 -11.57
CA ALA A 91 -6.52 0.11 -10.34
C ALA A 91 -7.30 0.57 -9.09
N ALA A 92 -7.69 1.85 -9.03
CA ALA A 92 -8.50 2.38 -7.93
C ALA A 92 -9.93 1.82 -7.91
N ASP A 93 -10.57 1.69 -9.07
CA ASP A 93 -11.90 1.08 -9.18
C ASP A 93 -11.87 -0.39 -8.74
N LEU A 94 -10.87 -1.14 -9.20
CA LEU A 94 -10.71 -2.54 -8.83
C LEU A 94 -10.44 -2.72 -7.33
N ALA A 95 -9.63 -1.83 -6.74
CA ALA A 95 -9.38 -1.84 -5.30
C ALA A 95 -10.58 -1.34 -4.47
N GLY A 96 -11.54 -0.64 -5.08
CA GLY A 96 -12.59 0.10 -4.37
C GLY A 96 -12.03 1.17 -3.42
N ALA A 97 -10.83 1.68 -3.71
CA ALA A 97 -10.07 2.53 -2.81
C ALA A 97 -9.04 3.36 -3.57
N VAL A 98 -8.85 4.62 -3.14
CA VAL A 98 -7.85 5.55 -3.66
C VAL A 98 -6.78 5.76 -2.59
N ASN A 99 -5.52 5.41 -2.90
CA ASN A 99 -4.37 5.73 -2.03
C ASN A 99 -3.53 6.89 -2.57
N LEU A 100 -3.82 7.37 -3.79
CA LEU A 100 -3.10 8.45 -4.45
C LEU A 100 -4.09 9.37 -5.16
N VAL A 101 -4.19 10.61 -4.71
CA VAL A 101 -4.95 11.68 -5.34
C VAL A 101 -3.98 12.55 -6.11
N LEU A 102 -4.25 12.77 -7.38
CA LEU A 102 -3.51 13.70 -8.24
C LEU A 102 -4.35 14.94 -8.48
N ARG A 103 -3.76 16.11 -8.25
CA ARG A 103 -4.38 17.40 -8.54
C ARG A 103 -3.94 17.88 -9.92
N HIS A 104 -4.91 18.10 -10.79
CA HIS A 104 -4.69 18.67 -12.12
C HIS A 104 -4.67 20.20 -12.09
N ARG A 105 -4.07 20.82 -13.12
CA ARG A 105 -3.96 22.30 -13.22
C ARG A 105 -5.31 23.02 -13.18
N ASN A 106 -6.36 22.38 -13.68
CA ASN A 106 -7.74 22.89 -13.65
C ASN A 106 -8.46 22.65 -12.31
N GLY A 107 -7.77 22.14 -11.29
CA GLY A 107 -8.36 21.83 -9.98
C GLY A 107 -9.14 20.51 -9.92
N ARG A 108 -9.18 19.73 -11.00
CA ARG A 108 -9.74 18.37 -10.97
C ARG A 108 -8.86 17.43 -10.16
N LEU A 109 -9.47 16.44 -9.52
CA LEU A 109 -8.82 15.40 -8.74
C LEU A 109 -9.04 14.04 -9.39
N SER A 110 -7.97 13.34 -9.76
CA SER A 110 -8.05 11.95 -10.16
C SER A 110 -7.48 11.04 -9.07
N GLY A 111 -8.17 9.96 -8.75
CA GLY A 111 -7.75 8.94 -7.80
C GLY A 111 -7.09 7.75 -8.46
N ASP A 112 -6.03 7.26 -7.83
CA ASP A 112 -5.30 6.05 -8.21
C ASP A 112 -5.02 5.18 -6.98
N ASN A 113 -4.61 3.94 -7.22
CA ASN A 113 -4.18 3.01 -6.19
C ASN A 113 -2.84 2.35 -6.55
N THR A 114 -1.80 2.70 -5.81
CA THR A 114 -0.43 2.20 -6.02
C THR A 114 -0.04 1.07 -5.06
N ASP A 115 -0.89 0.69 -4.11
CA ASP A 115 -0.57 -0.30 -3.07
C ASP A 115 -0.17 -1.63 -3.71
N GLY A 116 -0.98 -2.13 -4.66
CA GLY A 116 -0.73 -3.40 -5.34
C GLY A 116 0.57 -3.41 -6.15
N ALA A 117 0.84 -2.32 -6.89
CA ALA A 117 2.08 -2.16 -7.64
C ALA A 117 3.31 -2.12 -6.71
N GLY A 118 3.22 -1.40 -5.57
CA GLY A 118 4.27 -1.37 -4.58
C GLY A 118 4.54 -2.72 -3.93
N PHE A 119 3.48 -3.48 -3.66
CA PHE A 119 3.59 -4.82 -3.11
C PHE A 119 4.31 -5.78 -4.08
N VAL A 120 3.93 -5.79 -5.36
CA VAL A 120 4.58 -6.60 -6.39
C VAL A 120 6.03 -6.17 -6.62
N ALA A 121 6.30 -4.86 -6.61
CA ALA A 121 7.67 -4.35 -6.73
C ALA A 121 8.57 -4.82 -5.57
N ALA A 122 8.05 -4.84 -4.34
CA ALA A 122 8.76 -5.36 -3.18
C ALA A 122 9.03 -6.88 -3.30
N LEU A 123 8.07 -7.68 -3.77
CA LEU A 123 8.27 -9.10 -4.02
C LEU A 123 9.36 -9.35 -5.08
N ARG A 124 9.35 -8.57 -6.15
CA ARG A 124 10.36 -8.63 -7.21
C ARG A 124 11.75 -8.24 -6.72
N ALA A 125 11.85 -7.17 -5.90
CA ALA A 125 13.11 -6.77 -5.27
C ALA A 125 13.66 -7.86 -4.35
N ALA A 126 12.78 -8.59 -3.66
CA ALA A 126 13.14 -9.77 -2.90
C ALA A 126 13.53 -10.97 -3.79
N ARG A 127 13.33 -10.95 -5.11
CA ARG A 127 13.48 -12.12 -5.99
C ARG A 127 12.52 -13.26 -5.62
N PHE A 128 11.30 -12.92 -5.19
CA PHE A 128 10.23 -13.89 -5.05
C PHE A 128 9.62 -14.21 -6.42
N ARG A 129 9.40 -15.50 -6.70
CA ARG A 129 8.79 -15.95 -7.96
C ARG A 129 7.26 -15.94 -7.80
N ILE A 130 6.60 -14.94 -8.41
CA ILE A 130 5.15 -14.76 -8.34
C ILE A 130 4.40 -15.76 -9.22
N GLU A 131 4.99 -16.18 -10.35
CA GLU A 131 4.36 -17.05 -11.33
C GLU A 131 4.97 -18.47 -11.31
N PRO A 132 4.19 -19.54 -11.04
CA PRO A 132 2.83 -19.58 -10.49
C PRO A 132 2.85 -19.84 -8.96
N ALA A 133 2.79 -18.78 -8.15
CA ALA A 133 2.69 -18.88 -6.70
C ALA A 133 1.25 -19.17 -6.25
N ARG A 134 1.10 -19.90 -5.14
CA ARG A 134 -0.15 -20.03 -4.41
C ARG A 134 -0.18 -19.03 -3.26
N VAL A 135 -1.17 -18.15 -3.27
CA VAL A 135 -1.27 -17.03 -2.33
C VAL A 135 -2.41 -17.25 -1.35
N LEU A 136 -2.15 -17.03 -0.06
CA LEU A 136 -3.16 -16.84 0.96
C LEU A 136 -3.15 -15.37 1.39
N LEU A 137 -4.27 -14.67 1.21
CA LEU A 137 -4.39 -13.25 1.51
C LEU A 137 -5.45 -13.03 2.59
N PHE A 138 -5.03 -12.52 3.74
CA PHE A 138 -5.92 -12.07 4.81
C PHE A 138 -6.27 -10.60 4.63
N GLY A 139 -7.56 -10.29 4.58
CA GLY A 139 -8.11 -8.95 4.40
C GLY A 139 -8.38 -8.61 2.93
N CYS A 140 -9.64 -8.27 2.65
CA CYS A 140 -10.17 -7.91 1.34
C CYS A 140 -10.60 -6.43 1.27
N GLY A 141 -10.12 -5.60 2.21
CA GLY A 141 -10.27 -4.14 2.14
C GLY A 141 -9.38 -3.50 1.06
N GLY A 142 -9.29 -2.17 1.02
CA GLY A 142 -8.62 -1.46 -0.09
C GLY A 142 -7.17 -1.87 -0.39
N ALA A 143 -6.37 -2.22 0.62
CA ALA A 143 -5.01 -2.75 0.40
C ALA A 143 -5.03 -4.18 -0.15
N GLY A 144 -5.86 -5.05 0.45
CA GLY A 144 -6.01 -6.45 0.04
C GLY A 144 -6.54 -6.57 -1.39
N ALA A 145 -7.56 -5.80 -1.75
CA ALA A 145 -8.10 -5.77 -3.10
C ALA A 145 -7.06 -5.32 -4.14
N ALA A 146 -6.28 -4.26 -3.83
CA ALA A 146 -5.19 -3.82 -4.70
C ALA A 146 -4.07 -4.86 -4.84
N ILE A 147 -3.71 -5.54 -3.75
CA ILE A 147 -2.69 -6.61 -3.75
C ILE A 147 -3.17 -7.81 -4.56
N ALA A 148 -4.40 -8.29 -4.34
CA ALA A 148 -4.96 -9.41 -5.07
C ALA A 148 -5.00 -9.12 -6.58
N ALA A 149 -5.48 -7.95 -6.96
CA ALA A 149 -5.48 -7.48 -8.34
C ALA A 149 -4.08 -7.49 -8.98
N ALA A 150 -3.10 -6.89 -8.31
CA ALA A 150 -1.74 -6.82 -8.82
C ALA A 150 -1.06 -8.19 -8.91
N LEU A 151 -1.34 -9.11 -7.98
CA LEU A 151 -0.83 -10.48 -8.02
C LEU A 151 -1.44 -11.29 -9.16
N THR A 152 -2.74 -11.13 -9.42
CA THR A 152 -3.41 -11.74 -10.58
C THR A 152 -2.81 -11.22 -11.89
N GLN A 153 -2.60 -9.90 -12.03
CA GLN A 153 -1.94 -9.32 -13.20
C GLN A 153 -0.48 -9.76 -13.35
N ALA A 154 0.20 -10.06 -12.24
CA ALA A 154 1.56 -10.56 -12.23
C ALA A 154 1.68 -12.08 -12.49
N GLY A 155 0.57 -12.75 -12.84
CA GLY A 155 0.58 -14.16 -13.25
C GLY A 155 0.63 -15.15 -12.08
N THR A 156 0.12 -14.78 -10.89
CA THR A 156 0.06 -15.74 -9.78
C THR A 156 -0.83 -16.94 -10.11
N GLY A 157 -0.52 -18.10 -9.55
CA GLY A 157 -1.20 -19.35 -9.91
C GLY A 157 -2.60 -19.48 -9.29
N ARG A 158 -2.78 -18.99 -8.06
CA ARG A 158 -4.06 -18.99 -7.33
C ARG A 158 -4.00 -18.02 -6.16
N ILE A 159 -5.13 -17.39 -5.84
CA ILE A 159 -5.32 -16.61 -4.61
C ILE A 159 -6.49 -17.17 -3.80
N ASP A 160 -6.22 -17.51 -2.55
CA ASP A 160 -7.24 -17.78 -1.55
C ASP A 160 -7.37 -16.56 -0.62
N LEU A 161 -8.59 -16.01 -0.56
CA LEU A 161 -8.95 -14.82 0.18
C LEU A 161 -9.59 -15.23 1.51
N VAL A 162 -9.17 -14.61 2.61
CA VAL A 162 -9.77 -14.76 3.93
C VAL A 162 -10.13 -13.39 4.46
N ASP A 163 -11.39 -13.20 4.84
CA ASP A 163 -11.88 -11.98 5.48
C ASP A 163 -12.94 -12.33 6.52
N THR A 164 -13.09 -11.51 7.56
CA THR A 164 -14.19 -11.64 8.53
C THR A 164 -15.53 -11.26 7.91
N ASP A 165 -15.51 -10.46 6.84
CA ASP A 165 -16.65 -10.15 6.00
C ASP A 165 -16.63 -11.04 4.75
N GLN A 166 -17.38 -12.14 4.81
CA GLN A 166 -17.44 -13.12 3.73
C GLN A 166 -17.96 -12.50 2.42
N ALA A 167 -18.96 -11.62 2.49
CA ALA A 167 -19.52 -10.97 1.30
C ALA A 167 -18.48 -10.10 0.58
N ARG A 168 -17.63 -9.40 1.34
CA ARG A 168 -16.51 -8.63 0.77
C ARG A 168 -15.47 -9.53 0.07
N ALA A 169 -15.16 -10.69 0.65
CA ALA A 169 -14.24 -11.63 0.02
C ALA A 169 -14.83 -12.25 -1.26
N ASP A 170 -16.12 -12.59 -1.25
CA ASP A 170 -16.83 -13.13 -2.42
C ASP A 170 -16.93 -12.10 -3.56
N ASP A 171 -17.25 -10.83 -3.25
CA ASP A 171 -17.26 -9.74 -4.24
C ASP A 171 -15.89 -9.59 -4.90
N LEU A 172 -14.82 -9.53 -4.10
CA LEU A 172 -13.46 -9.40 -4.63
C LEU A 172 -13.09 -10.61 -5.50
N ALA A 173 -13.42 -11.83 -5.07
CA ALA A 173 -13.16 -13.03 -5.87
C ALA A 173 -13.90 -13.00 -7.21
N GLY A 174 -15.15 -12.53 -7.24
CA GLY A 174 -15.96 -12.46 -8.45
C GLY A 174 -15.51 -11.41 -9.47
N ARG A 175 -14.79 -10.38 -9.03
CA ARG A 175 -14.31 -9.27 -9.86
C ARG A 175 -12.94 -9.49 -10.48
N LEU A 176 -12.14 -10.41 -9.93
CA LEU A 176 -10.77 -10.66 -10.38
C LEU A 176 -10.71 -11.71 -11.50
N VAL A 177 -9.94 -11.41 -12.54
CA VAL A 177 -9.75 -12.26 -13.71
C VAL A 177 -8.26 -12.44 -13.99
N GLY A 178 -7.86 -13.65 -14.41
CA GLY A 178 -6.47 -13.98 -14.78
C GLY A 178 -5.90 -15.20 -14.06
N CYS A 179 -6.40 -15.51 -12.87
CA CYS A 179 -6.11 -16.74 -12.14
C CYS A 179 -7.33 -17.18 -11.30
N PRO A 180 -7.39 -18.43 -10.82
CA PRO A 180 -8.37 -18.83 -9.81
C PRO A 180 -8.24 -17.97 -8.55
N VAL A 181 -9.31 -17.27 -8.20
CA VAL A 181 -9.46 -16.54 -6.93
C VAL A 181 -10.68 -17.07 -6.21
N ARG A 182 -10.55 -17.36 -4.91
CA ARG A 182 -11.66 -17.89 -4.09
C ARG A 182 -11.65 -17.29 -2.70
N ALA A 183 -12.81 -16.94 -2.18
CA ALA A 183 -12.97 -16.73 -0.76
C ALA A 183 -13.06 -18.09 -0.04
N ILE A 184 -12.34 -18.22 1.07
CA ILE A 184 -12.34 -19.43 1.89
C ILE A 184 -12.40 -19.06 3.38
N PRO A 185 -12.87 -19.97 4.25
CA PRO A 185 -12.62 -19.88 5.67
C PRO A 185 -11.11 -19.90 5.96
N ALA A 186 -10.70 -19.31 7.10
CA ALA A 186 -9.32 -19.37 7.55
C ALA A 186 -8.84 -20.84 7.64
N PRO A 187 -7.77 -21.23 6.91
CA PRO A 187 -7.34 -22.62 6.87
C PRO A 187 -6.66 -23.03 8.18
N ALA A 188 -6.68 -24.32 8.53
CA ALA A 188 -5.95 -24.82 9.70
C ALA A 188 -4.42 -24.84 9.52
N SER A 189 -3.93 -24.81 8.27
CA SER A 189 -2.52 -24.81 7.93
C SER A 189 -2.24 -23.97 6.69
N VAL A 190 -1.07 -23.36 6.66
CA VAL A 190 -0.56 -22.57 5.53
C VAL A 190 0.44 -23.33 4.65
N ALA A 191 0.60 -24.65 4.82
CA ALA A 191 1.61 -25.45 4.13
C ALA A 191 1.49 -25.42 2.59
N ALA A 192 0.27 -25.23 2.08
CA ALA A 192 -0.03 -25.23 0.65
C ALA A 192 0.32 -23.93 -0.09
N TYR A 193 0.77 -22.90 0.62
CA TYR A 193 0.99 -21.57 0.05
C TYR A 193 2.48 -21.25 -0.10
N ASP A 194 2.81 -20.52 -1.16
CA ASP A 194 4.14 -19.96 -1.41
C ASP A 194 4.27 -18.55 -0.82
N LEU A 195 3.14 -17.84 -0.75
CA LEU A 195 3.02 -16.50 -0.22
C LEU A 195 1.82 -16.43 0.74
N VAL A 196 2.07 -15.96 1.97
CA VAL A 196 1.01 -15.68 2.95
C VAL A 196 1.05 -14.20 3.31
N CYS A 197 -0.06 -13.49 3.11
CA CYS A 197 -0.11 -12.04 3.22
C CYS A 197 -1.11 -11.58 4.29
N ASN A 198 -0.66 -10.71 5.19
CA ASN A 198 -1.53 -9.90 6.03
C ASN A 198 -1.78 -8.55 5.36
N ALA A 199 -3.00 -8.33 4.88
CA ALA A 199 -3.49 -7.04 4.39
C ALA A 199 -4.56 -6.43 5.33
N THR A 200 -4.62 -6.90 6.57
CA THR A 200 -5.49 -6.38 7.63
C THR A 200 -4.77 -5.35 8.50
N ALA A 201 -5.46 -4.79 9.50
CA ALA A 201 -4.85 -3.98 10.56
C ALA A 201 -4.38 -4.81 11.77
N ILE A 202 -4.61 -6.13 11.78
CA ILE A 202 -4.26 -7.00 12.92
C ILE A 202 -2.74 -7.12 13.01
N GLY A 203 -2.20 -6.74 14.18
CA GLY A 203 -0.76 -6.69 14.44
C GLY A 203 -0.17 -5.27 14.44
N ALA A 204 -0.95 -4.24 14.11
CA ALA A 204 -0.51 -2.84 14.14
C ALA A 204 -0.25 -2.33 15.58
N ASP A 205 -0.86 -2.99 16.58
CA ASP A 205 -0.59 -2.76 18.00
C ASP A 205 0.68 -3.47 18.49
N GLY A 206 1.32 -4.27 17.63
CA GLY A 206 2.50 -5.08 17.96
C GLY A 206 2.21 -6.30 18.83
N ARG A 207 0.95 -6.72 19.00
CA ARG A 207 0.57 -7.80 19.92
C ARG A 207 -0.02 -9.01 19.21
N ALA A 208 -0.90 -8.78 18.23
CA ALA A 208 -1.64 -9.86 17.58
C ALA A 208 -0.98 -10.37 16.30
N MET A 209 -1.24 -11.64 15.97
CA MET A 209 -1.02 -12.20 14.64
C MET A 209 -2.38 -12.32 13.94
N VAL A 210 -2.42 -12.02 12.63
CA VAL A 210 -3.64 -12.23 11.84
C VAL A 210 -4.05 -13.71 11.81
N HIS A 211 -3.08 -14.61 11.82
CA HIS A 211 -3.31 -16.04 11.73
C HIS A 211 -2.07 -16.86 12.18
N PRO A 212 -2.22 -18.03 12.82
CA PRO A 212 -1.12 -18.93 13.10
C PRO A 212 -0.44 -19.45 11.82
N LEU A 213 0.90 -19.57 11.83
CA LEU A 213 1.68 -20.03 10.68
C LEU A 213 1.93 -21.55 10.67
N THR A 214 0.92 -22.33 11.09
CA THR A 214 1.02 -23.79 11.20
C THR A 214 1.32 -24.45 9.86
N GLY A 215 2.40 -25.23 9.80
CA GLY A 215 2.86 -25.89 8.57
C GLY A 215 3.55 -24.97 7.56
N LEU A 216 3.89 -23.73 7.92
CA LEU A 216 4.67 -22.84 7.06
C LEU A 216 5.97 -23.51 6.59
N ARG A 217 6.15 -23.58 5.27
CA ARG A 217 7.34 -24.17 4.67
C ARG A 217 8.53 -23.24 4.81
N THR A 218 9.70 -23.81 5.09
CA THR A 218 10.97 -23.07 5.04
C THR A 218 11.16 -22.45 3.66
N GLY A 219 11.56 -21.17 3.62
CA GLY A 219 11.76 -20.42 2.38
C GLY A 219 10.48 -19.89 1.70
N ALA A 220 9.27 -20.20 2.21
CA ALA A 220 8.05 -19.51 1.79
C ALA A 220 8.14 -18.00 2.10
N MET A 221 7.32 -17.19 1.44
CA MET A 221 7.24 -15.75 1.69
C MET A 221 6.07 -15.43 2.62
N VAL A 222 6.32 -14.62 3.64
CA VAL A 222 5.27 -14.04 4.48
C VAL A 222 5.34 -12.52 4.39
N ALA A 223 4.23 -11.87 4.03
CA ALA A 223 4.18 -10.44 3.83
C ALA A 223 3.18 -9.77 4.77
N ASP A 224 3.46 -8.53 5.17
CA ASP A 224 2.56 -7.71 5.98
C ASP A 224 2.52 -6.28 5.43
N VAL A 225 1.33 -5.70 5.30
CA VAL A 225 1.13 -4.31 4.84
C VAL A 225 1.37 -3.29 5.95
N ILE A 226 1.44 -3.72 7.20
CA ILE A 226 1.58 -2.84 8.37
C ILE A 226 2.95 -2.15 8.32
N GLY A 227 2.92 -0.82 8.29
CA GLY A 227 4.12 0.02 8.25
C GLY A 227 4.84 0.12 9.59
N HIS A 228 4.10 0.07 10.70
CA HIS A 228 4.62 0.15 12.05
C HIS A 228 3.83 -0.73 13.02
N PRO A 229 4.50 -1.59 13.82
CA PRO A 229 5.94 -1.86 13.81
C PRO A 229 6.38 -2.53 12.50
N ALA A 230 7.63 -2.31 12.06
CA ALA A 230 8.14 -2.88 10.80
C ALA A 230 8.26 -4.42 10.84
N ARG A 231 8.36 -5.00 12.05
CA ARG A 231 8.33 -6.44 12.30
C ARG A 231 7.14 -6.74 13.21
N THR A 232 5.98 -7.01 12.61
CA THR A 232 4.79 -7.44 13.34
C THR A 232 5.02 -8.83 13.96
N PRO A 233 4.26 -9.24 14.99
CA PRO A 233 4.32 -10.61 15.52
C PRO A 233 4.17 -11.68 14.44
N PHE A 234 3.37 -11.38 13.40
CA PHE A 234 3.19 -12.26 12.24
C PHE A 234 4.49 -12.48 11.45
N LEU A 235 5.22 -11.41 11.16
CA LEU A 235 6.51 -11.49 10.48
C LEU A 235 7.62 -12.09 11.36
N GLN A 236 7.62 -11.77 12.67
CA GLN A 236 8.60 -12.34 13.60
C GLN A 236 8.48 -13.87 13.69
N GLU A 237 7.25 -14.40 13.79
CA GLU A 237 7.05 -15.84 13.80
C GLU A 237 7.40 -16.49 12.46
N ALA A 238 7.18 -15.80 11.34
CA ALA A 238 7.62 -16.26 10.03
C ALA A 238 9.14 -16.39 9.94
N GLU A 239 9.88 -15.35 10.37
CA GLU A 239 11.36 -15.38 10.44
C GLU A 239 11.84 -16.53 11.33
N ARG A 240 11.22 -16.73 12.51
CA ARG A 240 11.56 -17.81 13.45
C ARG A 240 11.35 -19.22 12.86
N ARG A 241 10.46 -19.36 11.87
CA ARG A 241 10.20 -20.60 11.12
C ARG A 241 11.07 -20.75 9.86
N GLY A 242 12.01 -19.83 9.62
CA GLY A 242 12.88 -19.87 8.45
C GLY A 242 12.17 -19.45 7.15
N ALA A 243 11.08 -18.71 7.25
CA ALA A 243 10.46 -18.07 6.09
C ALA A 243 11.18 -16.78 5.72
N ARG A 244 11.02 -16.39 4.47
CA ARG A 244 11.40 -15.07 3.97
C ARG A 244 10.26 -14.12 4.28
N ILE A 245 10.57 -12.84 4.47
CA ILE A 245 9.54 -11.85 4.78
C ILE A 245 9.57 -10.65 3.84
N GLN A 246 8.40 -10.02 3.71
CA GLN A 246 8.23 -8.70 3.14
C GLN A 246 7.47 -7.81 4.13
N THR A 247 8.01 -6.62 4.38
CA THR A 247 7.49 -5.69 5.38
C THR A 247 6.69 -4.55 4.75
N GLY A 248 5.82 -3.91 5.53
CA GLY A 248 5.08 -2.73 5.08
C GLY A 248 5.98 -1.59 4.60
N PRO A 249 7.12 -1.28 5.27
CA PRO A 249 8.08 -0.31 4.77
C PRO A 249 8.72 -0.67 3.41
N GLU A 250 8.89 -1.96 3.10
CA GLU A 250 9.39 -2.40 1.78
C GLU A 250 8.33 -2.25 0.71
N MET A 251 7.06 -2.57 1.00
CA MET A 251 5.93 -2.27 0.13
C MET A 251 5.81 -0.76 -0.14
N ALA A 252 5.92 0.07 0.90
CA ALA A 252 5.90 1.53 0.79
C ALA A 252 7.03 2.03 -0.10
N ARG A 253 8.25 1.49 0.05
CA ARG A 253 9.37 1.80 -0.83
C ARG A 253 9.12 1.35 -2.28
N GLY A 254 8.49 0.19 -2.46
CA GLY A 254 8.17 -0.37 -3.78
C GLY A 254 7.26 0.53 -4.62
N GLN A 255 6.32 1.25 -3.99
CA GLN A 255 5.45 2.19 -4.72
C GLN A 255 6.05 3.58 -4.93
N MET A 256 7.15 3.94 -4.25
CA MET A 256 7.72 5.30 -4.33
C MET A 256 8.02 5.75 -5.76
N PRO A 257 8.66 4.94 -6.64
CA PRO A 257 8.92 5.39 -8.02
C PRO A 257 7.62 5.78 -8.73
N LEU A 258 6.58 4.96 -8.63
CA LEU A 258 5.30 5.24 -9.28
C LEU A 258 4.62 6.51 -8.74
N ILE A 259 4.72 6.75 -7.42
CA ILE A 259 4.18 7.97 -6.79
C ILE A 259 4.92 9.21 -7.32
N LEU A 260 6.26 9.17 -7.33
CA LEU A 260 7.08 10.25 -7.85
C LEU A 260 6.81 10.50 -9.34
N GLU A 261 6.57 9.46 -10.12
CA GLU A 261 6.30 9.55 -11.55
C GLU A 261 4.98 10.28 -11.78
N LYS A 262 3.94 9.85 -11.06
CA LYS A 262 2.60 10.43 -11.17
C LYS A 262 2.53 11.86 -10.66
N PHE A 263 3.35 12.23 -9.68
CA PHE A 263 3.52 13.63 -9.30
C PHE A 263 4.41 14.42 -10.27
N GLY A 264 5.07 13.78 -11.24
CA GLY A 264 6.00 14.43 -12.16
C GLY A 264 7.26 14.93 -11.43
N TRP A 265 7.79 14.12 -10.52
CA TRP A 265 8.96 14.36 -9.67
C TRP A 265 10.12 13.38 -9.95
N LEU A 266 9.93 12.42 -10.86
CA LEU A 266 11.02 11.65 -11.48
C LEU A 266 11.64 12.50 -12.60
N ALA A 267 12.48 13.45 -12.21
CA ALA A 267 13.46 14.09 -13.08
C ALA A 267 14.86 13.75 -12.57
#